data_AF-A0A4P6HLV5-F1
#
_entry.id   AF-A0A4P6HLV5-F1
#
_cell.length_a   1.000
_cell.length_b   1.000
_cell.length_c   1.000
_cell.angle_alpha   90.00
_cell.angle_beta   90.00
_cell.angle_gamma   90.00
#
_symmetry.space_group_name_H-M   'P 1'
#
loop_
_entity.id
_entity.type
_entity.pdbx_description
1 polymer ?
#
loop_
_entity_poly.entity_id
_entity_poly.type
_entity_poly.pdbx_seq_one_letter_code
_entity_poly.pdbx_strand_id
1 'polypeptide(L)' 'MSQEWVTVSSFAAPPRPEAGFDAIVAADVARWREEAQSAGLDPKAHVRLSRQNGEVAVEISPELDAAFTPVQTLWRAE' A
#
# COMPACT_ATOMS: atom_id res chain seq x y z
N MET A 1 -17.36 2.20 -11.45
CA MET A 1 -15.97 2.49 -11.83
C MET A 1 -15.10 1.76 -10.85
N SER A 2 -14.36 0.74 -11.29
CA SER A 2 -13.45 -0.01 -10.42
C SER A 2 -12.36 0.96 -9.99
N GLN A 3 -12.37 1.40 -8.73
CA GLN A 3 -11.31 2.28 -8.26
C GLN A 3 -9.99 1.50 -8.31
N GLU A 4 -8.98 2.07 -8.98
CA GLU A 4 -7.68 1.42 -9.16
C GLU A 4 -6.94 1.38 -7.82
N TRP A 5 -6.32 0.24 -7.54
CA TRP A 5 -5.46 0.08 -6.38
C TRP A 5 -4.20 0.92 -6.55
N VAL A 6 -3.71 1.51 -5.46
CA VAL A 6 -2.57 2.43 -5.46
C VAL A 6 -1.32 1.68 -5.04
N THR A 7 -0.33 1.61 -5.92
CA THR A 7 1.00 1.07 -5.58
C THR A 7 1.75 2.07 -4.70
N VAL A 8 2.02 1.67 -3.46
CA VAL A 8 2.72 2.49 -2.47
C VAL A 8 4.18 2.11 -2.31
N SER A 9 4.54 0.89 -2.71
CA SER A 9 5.93 0.41 -2.72
C SER A 9 6.09 -0.67 -3.79
N SER A 10 7.22 -0.65 -4.49
CA SER A 10 7.60 -1.68 -5.48
C SER A 10 9.04 -2.09 -5.24
N PHE A 11 9.26 -3.41 -5.26
CA PHE A 11 10.55 -4.04 -5.02
C PHE A 11 10.92 -4.92 -6.21
N ALA A 12 12.14 -4.78 -6.73
CA ALA A 12 12.67 -5.75 -7.70
C ALA A 12 12.91 -7.09 -6.98
N ALA A 13 12.27 -8.16 -7.46
CA ALA A 13 12.43 -9.49 -6.91
C ALA A 13 13.82 -10.03 -7.26
N PRO A 14 14.57 -10.57 -6.29
CA PRO A 14 15.86 -11.18 -6.57
C PRO A 14 15.69 -12.43 -7.47
N PRO A 15 16.68 -12.76 -8.31
CA PRO A 15 16.61 -13.91 -9.21
C PRO A 15 16.62 -15.27 -8.47
N ARG A 16 16.92 -15.28 -7.17
CA ARG A 16 16.83 -16.43 -6.29
C ARG A 16 16.05 -16.03 -5.03
N PRO A 17 15.29 -16.95 -4.41
CA PRO A 17 14.62 -16.67 -3.15
C PRO A 17 15.62 -16.27 -2.06
N GLU A 18 15.35 -15.13 -1.42
CA GLU A 18 16.17 -14.61 -0.33
C GLU A 18 15.28 -14.31 0.88
N ALA A 19 15.54 -14.96 2.01
CA ALA A 19 14.74 -14.79 3.22
C ALA A 19 14.71 -13.33 3.71
N GLY A 20 15.79 -12.58 3.48
CA GLY A 20 15.84 -11.14 3.80
C GLY A 20 14.88 -10.31 2.95
N PHE A 21 14.68 -10.68 1.67
CA PHE A 21 13.74 -10.00 0.79
C PHE A 21 12.29 -10.20 1.25
N ASP A 22 11.90 -11.44 1.53
CA ASP A 22 10.54 -11.72 2.00
C ASP A 22 10.25 -11.04 3.34
N ALA A 23 11.26 -10.92 4.22
CA ALA A 23 11.13 -10.18 5.48
C ALA A 23 10.90 -8.67 5.27
N ILE A 24 11.58 -8.05 4.31
CA ILE A 24 11.38 -6.64 3.94
C ILE A 24 9.97 -6.42 3.41
N VAL A 25 9.53 -7.25 2.47
CA VAL A 25 8.17 -7.16 1.90
C VAL A 25 7.12 -7.39 2.99
N ALA A 26 7.32 -8.37 3.87
CA ALA A 26 6.41 -8.63 4.98
C ALA A 26 6.34 -7.47 5.97
N ALA A 27 7.46 -6.81 6.27
CA ALA A 27 7.49 -5.64 7.14
C ALA A 27 6.73 -4.45 6.53
N ASP A 28 6.90 -4.20 5.22
CA ASP A 28 6.16 -3.11 4.56
C ASP A 28 4.65 -3.40 4.49
N VAL A 29 4.26 -4.65 4.22
CA VAL A 29 2.85 -5.06 4.29
C VAL A 29 2.29 -4.91 5.70
N ALA A 30 3.05 -5.28 6.73
CA ALA A 30 2.62 -5.15 8.13
C ALA A 30 2.35 -3.68 8.48
N ARG A 31 3.26 -2.78 8.09
CA ARG A 31 3.08 -1.33 8.26
C ARG A 31 1.76 -0.85 7.66
N TRP A 32 1.48 -1.16 6.39
CA TRP A 32 0.22 -0.74 5.76
C TRP A 32 -1.03 -1.39 6.35
N ARG A 33 -0.90 -2.59 6.93
CA ARG A 33 -2.01 -3.22 7.65
C ARG A 33 -2.31 -2.51 8.97
N GLU A 34 -1.30 -2.06 9.69
CA GLU A 34 -1.47 -1.25 10.90
C GLU A 34 -2.11 0.10 10.58
N GLU A 35 -1.70 0.72 9.47
CA GLU A 35 -2.33 1.93 8.94
C GLU A 35 -3.81 1.71 8.60
N ALA A 36 -4.14 0.59 7.93
CA ALA A 36 -5.54 0.23 7.66
C ALA A 36 -6.36 0.07 8.94
N GLN A 37 -5.82 -0.60 9.96
CA GLN A 37 -6.49 -0.74 11.26
C GLN A 37 -6.69 0.62 11.93
N SER A 38 -5.69 1.50 11.87
CA SER A 38 -5.74 2.84 12.45
C SER A 38 -6.80 3.71 11.79
N ALA A 39 -7.05 3.49 10.49
CA ALA A 39 -8.13 4.12 9.74
C ALA A 39 -9.51 3.43 9.93
N GLY A 40 -9.59 2.35 10.70
CA GLY A 40 -10.82 1.58 10.93
C GLY A 40 -11.23 0.66 9.77
N LEU A 41 -10.31 0.36 8.86
CA LEU A 41 -10.52 -0.48 7.68
C LEU A 41 -10.02 -1.92 7.91
N ASP A 42 -10.60 -2.90 7.22
CA ASP A 42 -10.11 -4.29 7.27
C ASP A 42 -8.79 -4.43 6.49
N PRO A 43 -7.67 -4.73 7.15
CA PRO A 43 -6.38 -4.79 6.49
C PRO A 43 -6.30 -5.82 5.35
N LYS A 44 -7.10 -6.90 5.42
CA LYS A 44 -7.12 -7.93 4.37
C LYS A 44 -7.88 -7.49 3.13
N ALA A 45 -8.83 -6.57 3.28
CA ALA A 45 -9.61 -6.01 2.18
C ALA A 45 -8.93 -4.79 1.55
N HIS A 46 -8.05 -4.12 2.27
CA HIS A 46 -7.47 -2.82 1.88
C HIS A 46 -5.96 -2.83 1.60
N VAL A 47 -5.25 -3.93 1.87
CA VAL A 47 -3.82 -4.10 1.57
C VAL A 47 -3.59 -5.41 0.83
N ARG A 48 -2.91 -5.36 -0.31
CA ARG A 48 -2.57 -6.56 -1.09
C ARG A 48 -1.14 -6.52 -1.65
N LEU A 49 -0.68 -7.69 -2.06
CA LEU A 49 0.57 -7.86 -2.78
C LEU A 49 0.26 -8.23 -4.23
N SER A 50 0.92 -7.54 -5.16
CA SER A 50 0.97 -7.93 -6.57
C SER A 50 2.38 -8.39 -6.92
N ARG A 51 2.48 -9.48 -7.69
CA ARG A 51 3.76 -10.02 -8.18
C ARG A 51 3.69 -10.13 -9.69
N GLN A 52 4.39 -9.27 -10.41
CA GLN A 52 4.34 -9.21 -11.88
C GLN A 52 5.70 -8.81 -12.44
N ASN A 53 6.10 -9.42 -13.56
CA ASN A 53 7.34 -9.06 -14.29
C ASN A 53 8.63 -9.03 -13.45
N GLY A 54 8.71 -9.85 -12.40
CA GLY A 54 9.86 -9.84 -11.50
C GLY A 54 9.86 -8.70 -10.48
N GLU A 55 8.73 -8.00 -10.32
CA GLU A 55 8.50 -7.02 -9.28
C GLU A 55 7.48 -7.51 -8.27
N VAL A 56 7.67 -7.11 -7.02
CA VAL A 56 6.71 -7.28 -5.92
C VAL A 56 6.24 -5.90 -5.50
N ALA A 57 4.96 -5.62 -5.72
CA ALA A 57 4.33 -4.37 -5.35
C ALA A 57 3.42 -4.57 -4.14
N VAL A 58 3.49 -3.63 -3.20
CA VAL A 58 2.51 -3.47 -2.13
C VAL A 58 1.52 -2.41 -2.60
N GLU A 59 0.24 -2.80 -2.62
CA GLU A 59 -0.84 -1.94 -3.08
C GLU A 59 -1.85 -1.73 -1.95
N ILE A 60 -2.39 -0.52 -1.88
CA ILE A 60 -3.49 -0.17 -0.98
C ILE A 60 -4.74 0.20 -1.76
N SER A 61 -5.89 -0.01 -1.12
CA SER A 61 -7.15 0.46 -1.68
C SER A 61 -7.18 2.00 -1.74
N PRO A 62 -7.94 2.57 -2.68
CA PRO A 62 -8.20 4.01 -2.74
C PRO A 62 -8.81 4.59 -1.45
N GLU A 63 -9.59 3.80 -0.71
CA GLU A 63 -10.17 4.23 0.57
C GLU A 63 -9.09 4.43 1.64
N LEU A 64 -8.11 3.53 1.69
CA LEU A 64 -6.96 3.68 2.57
C LEU A 64 -6.06 4.84 2.13
N ASP A 65 -5.83 5.00 0.83
CA ASP A 65 -5.08 6.14 0.27
C ASP A 65 -5.73 7.49 0.61
N ALA A 66 -7.05 7.57 0.52
CA ALA A 66 -7.83 8.76 0.88
C ALA A 66 -7.70 9.13 2.37
N ALA A 67 -7.50 8.15 3.26
CA ALA A 67 -7.28 8.43 4.69
C ALA A 67 -5.97 9.18 4.95
N PHE A 68 -4.99 9.06 4.05
CA PHE A 68 -3.70 9.75 4.14
C PHE A 68 -3.61 11.01 3.26
N THR A 69 -4.60 11.25 2.41
CA THR A 69 -4.65 12.46 1.59
C THR A 69 -5.12 13.62 2.46
N PRO A 70 -4.25 14.60 2.81
CA PRO A 70 -4.69 15.76 3.54
C PRO A 70 -5.76 16.47 2.72
N VAL A 71 -6.93 16.73 3.30
CA VAL A 71 -7.92 17.61 2.71
C VAL A 71 -7.22 18.96 2.51
N GLN A 72 -6.91 19.30 1.26
CA GLN A 72 -6.45 20.64 0.93
C GLN A 72 -7.57 21.59 1.35
N THR A 73 -7.42 22.22 2.52
CA THR A 73 -8.24 23.37 2.88
C THR A 73 -7.98 24.41 1.80
N LEU A 74 -8.90 24.51 0.85
CA LEU A 74 -8.96 25.60 -0.11
C LEU A 74 -9.07 26.88 0.70
N TRP A 75 -7.93 27.53 0.95
CA TRP A 75 -7.91 28.90 1.42
C TRP A 75 -8.55 29.74 0.31
N ARG A 76 -9.84 30.03 0.47
CA ARG A 76 -10.49 31.12 -0.26
C ARG A 76 -9.76 32.39 0.17
N ALA A 77 -8.90 32.91 -0.68
CA ALA A 77 -8.46 34.28 -0.58
C ALA A 77 -9.70 35.13 -0.93
N GLU A 78 -10.32 35.72 0.08
CA GLU A 78 -11.25 36.85 -0.08
C GLU A 78 -10.47 38.15 -0.33
#